data_AF-A0A7W0TIM9-F1
#
_entry.id   AF-A0A7W0TIM9-F1
#
_cell.length_a   1.000
_cell.length_b   1.000
_cell.length_c   1.000
_cell.angle_alpha   90.00
_cell.angle_beta   90.00
_cell.angle_gamma   90.00
#
_symmetry.space_group_name_H-M   'P 1'
#
loop_
_entity.id
_entity.type
_entity.pdbx_description
1 polymer ?
#
loop_
_entity_poly.entity_id
_entity_poly.type
_entity_poly.pdbx_seq_one_letter_code
_entity_poly.pdbx_strand_id
1 'polypeptide(L)'
;MDAAFLPVVIGVSVLALLAAVIALATSSGSYDRIGSDGPVPGADRAAAPVARDDEIRALLEARNARRAARGEPPVDVETQLRTLMAAAGKQ
;
A
#
# COMPACT_ATOMS: atom_id res chain seq x y z
N MET A 1 31.80 1.23 45.21
CA MET A 1 30.53 1.05 44.48
C MET A 1 29.52 0.59 45.50
N ASP A 2 28.49 1.39 45.75
CA ASP A 2 27.46 1.05 46.74
C ASP A 2 26.76 -0.27 46.34
N ALA A 3 26.53 -1.16 47.30
CA ALA A 3 25.94 -2.49 47.07
C ALA A 3 24.55 -2.43 46.39
N ALA A 4 23.89 -1.27 46.43
CA ALA A 4 22.61 -1.02 45.78
C ALA A 4 22.71 -0.63 44.29
N PHE A 5 23.87 -0.16 43.82
CA PHE A 5 24.00 0.35 42.45
C PHE A 5 23.84 -0.76 41.40
N LEU A 6 24.53 -1.89 41.59
CA LEU A 6 24.47 -3.03 40.67
C LEU A 6 23.05 -3.64 40.55
N PRO A 7 22.33 -3.97 41.66
CA PRO A 7 20.98 -4.51 41.54
C PRO A 7 19.99 -3.53 40.92
N VAL A 8 20.13 -2.22 41.15
CA VAL A 8 19.29 -1.19 40.50
C VAL A 8 19.54 -1.16 38.99
N VAL A 9 20.79 -1.13 38.56
CA VAL A 9 21.14 -1.13 37.13
C VAL A 9 20.60 -2.39 36.44
N ILE A 10 20.76 -3.56 37.07
CA ILE A 10 20.23 -4.82 36.54
C ILE A 10 18.71 -4.78 36.46
N GLY A 11 18.03 -4.32 37.53
CA GLY A 11 16.58 -4.23 37.58
C GLY A 11 16.00 -3.33 36.50
N VAL A 12 16.55 -2.12 36.32
CA VAL A 12 16.11 -1.18 35.28
C VAL A 12 16.39 -1.74 33.89
N SER A 13 17.56 -2.38 33.69
CA SER A 13 17.91 -2.97 32.39
C SER A 13 16.96 -4.09 32.00
N VAL A 14 16.63 -5.00 32.92
CA VAL A 14 15.68 -6.09 32.68
C VAL A 14 14.28 -5.54 32.39
N LEU A 15 13.84 -4.54 33.15
CA LEU A 15 12.53 -3.90 32.94
C LEU A 15 12.45 -3.21 31.57
N ALA A 16 13.50 -2.50 31.17
CA ALA A 16 13.58 -1.85 29.85
C ALA A 16 13.55 -2.88 28.72
N LEU A 17 14.26 -4.01 28.89
CA LEU A 17 14.32 -5.09 27.91
C LEU A 17 12.95 -5.77 27.74
N LEU A 18 12.25 -6.01 28.85
CA LEU A 18 10.87 -6.51 28.84
C LEU A 18 9.91 -5.54 28.13
N ALA A 19 9.98 -4.25 28.48
CA ALA A 19 9.14 -3.23 27.84
C ALA A 19 9.41 -3.12 26.34
N ALA A 20 10.68 -3.21 25.92
CA ALA A 20 11.05 -3.20 24.50
C ALA A 20 10.51 -4.42 23.74
N VAL A 21 10.57 -5.61 24.32
CA VAL A 21 10.00 -6.83 23.72
C VAL A 21 8.49 -6.72 23.57
N ILE A 22 7.79 -6.21 24.59
CA ILE A 22 6.33 -5.98 24.54
C ILE A 22 5.97 -4.95 23.47
N ALA A 23 6.69 -3.82 23.41
CA ALA A 23 6.49 -2.80 22.41
C ALA A 23 6.72 -3.34 21.00
N LEU A 24 7.77 -4.15 20.80
CA LEU A 24 8.06 -4.75 19.50
C LEU A 24 6.98 -5.73 19.07
N ALA A 25 6.54 -6.62 19.98
CA ALA A 25 5.49 -7.61 19.69
C ALA A 25 4.12 -6.97 19.39
N THR A 26 3.83 -5.80 19.97
CA THR A 26 2.58 -5.07 19.73
C THR A 26 2.63 -4.13 18.52
N SER A 27 3.82 -3.83 17.99
CA SER A 27 4.02 -2.82 16.93
C SER A 27 3.87 -3.32 15.49
N SER A 28 3.81 -4.63 15.25
CA SER A 28 3.86 -5.23 13.90
C SER A 28 2.70 -4.83 12.98
N GLY A 29 1.56 -4.39 13.51
CA GLY A 29 0.36 -4.04 12.74
C GLY A 29 0.36 -2.66 12.07
N SER A 30 1.44 -1.88 12.14
CA SER A 30 1.49 -0.53 11.54
C SER A 30 1.91 -0.54 10.07
N TYR A 31 2.61 -1.58 9.62
CA TYR A 31 3.05 -1.71 8.22
C TYR A 31 1.90 -2.14 7.29
N ASP A 32 0.97 -2.96 7.78
CA ASP A 32 -0.19 -3.41 6.99
C ASP A 32 -1.18 -2.28 6.67
N ARG A 33 -1.18 -1.19 7.46
CA ARG A 33 -2.07 -0.03 7.24
C ARG A 33 -1.56 0.98 6.21
N ILE A 34 -0.28 0.93 5.87
CA ILE A 34 0.31 1.85 4.89
C ILE A 34 -0.19 1.54 3.46
N GLY A 35 -0.80 0.36 3.24
CA GLY A 35 -1.48 0.01 1.99
C GLY A 35 -3.01 0.09 2.04
N SER A 36 -3.64 0.10 3.22
CA SER A 36 -5.11 0.14 3.35
C SER A 36 -5.67 1.56 3.38
N ASP A 37 -4.89 2.54 3.84
CA ASP A 37 -5.37 3.89 4.16
C ASP A 37 -4.75 4.98 3.26
N GLY A 38 -4.76 4.80 1.94
CA GLY A 38 -4.42 5.87 0.99
C GLY A 38 -5.39 5.98 -0.19
N PRO A 39 -5.79 7.20 -0.66
CA PRO A 39 -5.74 8.53 -0.04
C PRO A 39 -7.07 9.34 -0.11
N VAL A 40 -7.09 10.50 0.57
CA VAL A 40 -8.07 11.61 0.61
C VAL A 40 -9.49 11.32 1.19
N PRO A 41 -9.88 12.01 2.28
CA PRO A 41 -11.30 12.18 2.64
C PRO A 41 -11.99 12.95 1.50
N GLY A 42 -12.59 12.21 0.56
CA GLY A 42 -13.27 12.77 -0.61
C GLY A 42 -12.95 12.13 -1.97
N ALA A 43 -11.99 11.20 -2.11
CA ALA A 43 -11.89 10.40 -3.33
C ALA A 43 -12.85 9.20 -3.24
N ASP A 44 -13.95 9.28 -3.97
CA ASP A 44 -14.41 8.17 -4.79
C ASP A 44 -14.74 6.83 -4.11
N ARG A 45 -15.37 6.85 -2.93
CA ARG A 45 -16.22 5.70 -2.56
C ARG A 45 -17.32 5.44 -3.60
N ALA A 46 -17.56 6.39 -4.51
CA ALA A 46 -18.40 6.22 -5.69
C ALA A 46 -17.90 7.03 -6.91
N ALA A 47 -16.63 6.88 -7.34
CA ALA A 47 -16.39 7.07 -8.77
C ALA A 47 -17.30 6.05 -9.47
N ALA A 48 -18.37 6.54 -10.10
CA ALA A 48 -19.31 5.68 -10.80
C ALA A 48 -18.51 4.75 -11.75
N PRO A 49 -18.95 3.50 -11.98
CA PRO A 49 -18.22 2.55 -12.83
C PRO A 49 -17.73 3.18 -14.15
N VAL A 50 -18.58 4.03 -14.74
CA VAL A 50 -18.28 4.81 -15.96
C VAL A 50 -17.07 5.75 -15.81
N ALA A 51 -16.94 6.45 -14.69
CA ALA A 51 -15.81 7.37 -14.44
C ALA A 51 -14.48 6.62 -14.32
N ARG A 52 -14.50 5.41 -13.76
CA ARG A 52 -13.31 4.55 -13.69
C ARG A 52 -12.94 3.99 -15.07
N ASP A 53 -13.93 3.60 -15.87
CA ASP A 53 -13.70 3.06 -17.21
C ASP A 53 -13.06 4.10 -18.13
N ASP A 54 -13.51 5.36 -18.05
CA ASP A 54 -12.97 6.47 -18.83
C ASP A 54 -11.52 6.79 -18.43
N GLU A 55 -11.20 6.76 -17.13
CA GLU A 55 -9.83 6.94 -16.64
C GLU A 55 -8.89 5.82 -17.13
N ILE A 56 -9.35 4.57 -17.04
CA ILE A 56 -8.57 3.41 -17.51
C ILE A 56 -8.40 3.48 -19.03
N ARG A 57 -9.43 3.90 -19.78
CA ARG A 57 -9.34 4.11 -21.24
C ARG A 57 -8.27 5.14 -21.59
N ALA A 58 -8.28 6.29 -20.91
CA ALA A 58 -7.28 7.35 -21.12
C ALA A 58 -5.85 6.86 -20.84
N LEU A 59 -5.66 6.05 -19.78
CA LEU A 59 -4.36 5.44 -19.48
C LEU A 59 -3.90 4.48 -20.59
N LEU A 60 -4.80 3.65 -21.11
CA LEU A 60 -4.50 2.69 -22.17
C LEU A 60 -4.18 3.40 -23.51
N GLU A 61 -4.87 4.48 -23.83
CA GLU A 61 -4.58 5.33 -24.98
C GLU A 61 -3.20 5.98 -24.85
N ALA A 62 -2.89 6.55 -23.69
CA ALA A 62 -1.56 7.12 -23.41
C ALA A 62 -0.46 6.06 -23.52
N ARG A 63 -0.73 4.83 -23.06
CA ARG A 63 0.20 3.70 -23.21
C ARG A 63 0.42 3.35 -24.68
N ASN A 64 -0.64 3.31 -25.48
CA ASN A 64 -0.53 3.07 -26.93
C ASN A 64 0.21 4.19 -27.66
N ALA A 65 0.01 5.46 -27.28
CA ALA A 65 0.78 6.57 -27.82
C ALA A 65 2.29 6.39 -27.56
N ARG A 66 2.65 5.95 -26.35
CA ARG A 66 4.04 5.61 -26.01
C ARG A 66 4.56 4.38 -26.78
N ARG A 67 3.72 3.36 -27.03
CA ARG A 67 4.07 2.19 -27.84
C ARG A 67 4.35 2.58 -29.29
N ALA A 68 3.47 3.38 -29.88
CA ALA A 68 3.63 3.90 -31.24
C ALA A 68 4.92 4.72 -31.39
N ALA A 69 5.25 5.56 -30.40
CA ALA A 69 6.52 6.30 -30.37
C ALA A 69 7.77 5.40 -30.33
N ARG A 70 7.65 4.17 -29.82
CA ARG A 70 8.70 3.14 -29.82
C ARG A 70 8.66 2.22 -31.04
N GLY A 71 7.74 2.43 -31.98
CA GLY A 71 7.54 1.54 -33.13
C GLY A 71 6.88 0.19 -32.77
N GLU A 72 6.30 0.08 -31.57
CA GLU A 72 5.55 -1.11 -31.16
C GLU A 72 4.11 -1.05 -31.68
N PRO A 73 3.51 -2.20 -32.04
CA PRO A 73 2.12 -2.23 -32.48
C PRO A 73 1.18 -1.81 -31.32
N PRO A 74 0.15 -0.99 -31.62
CA PRO A 74 -0.87 -0.64 -30.64
C PRO A 74 -1.70 -1.86 -30.27
N VAL A 75 -2.13 -1.92 -29.02
CA VAL A 75 -2.98 -3.01 -28.51
C VAL A 75 -4.42 -2.50 -28.44
N ASP A 76 -5.40 -3.36 -28.74
CA ASP A 76 -6.82 -2.99 -28.63
C ASP A 76 -7.16 -2.53 -27.20
N VAL A 77 -7.66 -1.30 -27.09
CA VAL A 77 -7.96 -0.63 -25.82
C VAL A 77 -9.19 -1.26 -25.18
N GLU A 78 -10.22 -1.54 -25.98
CA GLU A 78 -11.50 -2.04 -25.47
C GLU A 78 -11.37 -3.48 -24.93
N THR A 79 -10.62 -4.33 -25.63
CA THR A 79 -10.33 -5.69 -25.13
C THR A 79 -9.48 -5.67 -23.86
N GLN A 80 -8.51 -4.77 -23.74
CA GLN A 80 -7.74 -4.61 -22.51
C GLN A 80 -8.58 -4.09 -21.35
N LEU A 81 -9.45 -3.10 -21.59
CA LEU A 81 -10.34 -2.54 -20.58
C LEU A 81 -11.23 -3.64 -19.99
N ARG A 82 -11.91 -4.42 -20.84
CA ARG A 82 -12.75 -5.54 -20.39
C ARG A 82 -11.98 -6.57 -19.57
N THR A 83 -10.75 -6.89 -19.98
CA THR A 83 -9.90 -7.86 -19.27
C THR A 83 -9.53 -7.34 -17.87
N LEU A 84 -9.19 -6.05 -17.76
CA LEU A 84 -8.83 -5.42 -16.49
C LEU A 84 -10.04 -5.33 -15.54
N MET A 85 -11.21 -4.94 -16.05
CA MET A 85 -12.44 -4.91 -15.26
C MET A 85 -12.85 -6.29 -14.76
N ALA A 86 -12.73 -7.33 -15.61
CA ALA A 86 -13.03 -8.70 -15.24
C ALA A 86 -12.04 -9.29 -14.21
N ALA A 87 -10.80 -8.79 -14.17
CA ALA A 87 -9.81 -9.16 -13.15
C ALA A 87 -10.05 -8.43 -11.82
N ALA A 88 -10.45 -7.16 -11.87
CA ALA A 88 -10.74 -6.36 -10.68
C ALA A 88 -11.97 -6.88 -9.91
N GLY A 89 -12.98 -7.42 -10.60
CA GLY A 89 -14.16 -8.03 -9.96
C GLY A 89 -13.95 -9.41 -9.33
N LYS A 90 -12.74 -9.98 -9.42
CA LYS A 90 -12.39 -11.30 -8.83
C LYS A 90 -11.57 -11.19 -7.54
N GLN A 91 -11.30 -9.97 -7.06
CA GLN A 91 -10.53 -9.73 -5.82
C GLN A 91 -11.43 -9.61 -4.60
#